data_AF-A0A831K7Z7-F1
#
_entry.id   AF-A0A831K7Z7-F1
#
_cell.length_a   1.000
_cell.length_b   1.000
_cell.length_c   1.000
_cell.angle_alpha   90.00
_cell.angle_beta   90.00
_cell.angle_gamma   90.00
#
_symmetry.space_group_name_H-M   'P 1'
#
loop_
_entity.id
_entity.type
_entity.pdbx_description
1 polymer ?
#
loop_
_entity_poly.entity_id
_entity_poly.type
_entity_poly.pdbx_seq_one_letter_code
_entity_poly.pdbx_strand_id
1 'polypeptide(L)'
;MLKEILVLLTALAFGFVSAIAGIGGGSLLVPTLIVFYGVDVKTAIPIGVAVAVATSLAATRVYLEKGVVNVKLGLLLEIPSTAGAVLGSIIYQVIEVKILKLIMGFVFSVIAIYMLLSSRLKHRSREEDSIARKLELSGEYYDESLGKKVKYKVSHSPLLIA
;
A
#
# COMPACT_ATOMS: atom_id res chain seq x y z
N MET A 1 -29.40 12.85 -5.06
CA MET A 1 -28.43 13.76 -5.72
C MET A 1 -27.43 14.41 -4.74
N LEU A 2 -27.85 15.02 -3.62
CA LEU A 2 -26.91 15.67 -2.70
C LEU A 2 -25.94 14.68 -2.00
N LYS A 3 -26.45 13.49 -1.64
CA LYS A 3 -25.65 12.44 -0.98
C LYS A 3 -24.59 11.86 -1.91
N GLU A 4 -24.90 11.63 -3.19
CA GLU A 4 -23.95 11.12 -4.16
C GLU A 4 -22.82 12.13 -4.43
N ILE A 5 -23.14 13.43 -4.47
CA ILE A 5 -22.14 14.50 -4.59
C ILE A 5 -21.22 14.54 -3.37
N LEU A 6 -21.76 14.40 -2.15
CA LEU A 6 -20.96 14.33 -0.92
C LEU A 6 -20.02 13.12 -0.92
N VAL A 7 -20.52 11.95 -1.31
CA VAL A 7 -19.70 10.73 -1.45
C VAL A 7 -18.58 10.97 -2.45
N LEU A 8 -18.87 11.55 -3.62
CA LEU A 8 -17.87 11.85 -4.65
C LEU A 8 -16.79 12.80 -4.13
N LEU A 9 -17.18 13.90 -3.47
CA LEU A 9 -16.25 14.88 -2.91
C LEU A 9 -15.35 14.25 -1.85
N THR A 10 -15.92 13.45 -0.94
CA THR A 10 -15.12 12.75 0.07
C THR A 10 -14.20 11.71 -0.56
N ALA A 11 -14.66 10.95 -1.54
CA ALA A 11 -13.84 9.98 -2.25
C ALA A 11 -12.67 10.64 -2.97
N LEU A 12 -12.90 11.80 -3.59
CA LEU A 12 -11.86 12.59 -4.25
C LEU A 12 -10.84 13.13 -3.24
N ALA A 13 -11.31 13.70 -2.13
CA ALA A 13 -10.44 14.24 -1.08
C ALA A 13 -9.57 13.14 -0.43
N PHE A 14 -10.19 12.03 -0.01
CA PHE A 14 -9.46 10.91 0.58
C PHE A 14 -8.54 10.22 -0.43
N GLY A 15 -8.96 10.11 -1.70
CA GLY A 15 -8.12 9.59 -2.77
C GLY A 15 -6.87 10.44 -2.97
N PHE A 16 -7.03 11.77 -2.99
CA PHE A 16 -5.91 12.72 -3.12
C PHE A 16 -4.95 12.64 -1.95
N VAL A 17 -5.46 12.68 -0.71
CA VAL A 17 -4.64 12.57 0.52
C VAL A 17 -3.88 11.24 0.54
N SER A 18 -4.55 10.14 0.20
CA SER A 18 -3.93 8.81 0.19
C SER A 18 -2.87 8.66 -0.90
N ALA A 19 -3.05 9.32 -2.05
CA ALA A 19 -2.07 9.33 -3.14
C ALA A 19 -0.80 10.07 -2.72
N ILE A 20 -0.93 11.23 -2.06
CA ILE A 20 0.23 11.97 -1.50
C ILE A 20 0.91 11.15 -0.41
N ALA A 21 0.14 10.50 0.46
CA ALA A 21 0.69 9.66 1.52
C ALA A 21 1.35 8.38 0.98
N GLY A 22 1.13 8.00 -0.27
CA GLY A 22 1.70 6.80 -0.89
C GLY A 22 1.16 5.48 -0.35
N ILE A 23 0.03 5.50 0.38
CA ILE A 23 -0.53 4.32 1.08
C ILE A 23 -1.42 3.47 0.14
N GLY A 24 -1.75 3.97 -1.06
CA GLY A 24 -2.72 3.37 -1.96
C GLY A 24 -4.15 3.70 -1.52
N GLY A 25 -4.90 4.37 -2.40
CA GLY A 25 -6.13 5.13 -2.07
C GLY A 25 -7.28 4.42 -1.36
N GLY A 26 -7.26 3.09 -1.26
CA GLY A 26 -8.33 2.31 -0.64
C GLY A 26 -8.35 2.33 0.89
N SER A 27 -7.19 2.48 1.54
CA SER A 27 -7.05 2.31 3.00
C SER A 27 -7.86 3.32 3.81
N LEU A 28 -7.88 4.59 3.39
CA LEU A 28 -8.69 5.64 4.04
C LEU A 28 -10.13 5.70 3.51
N LEU A 29 -10.35 5.33 2.24
CA LEU A 29 -11.66 5.40 1.61
C LEU A 29 -12.64 4.35 2.16
N VAL A 30 -12.21 3.09 2.28
CA VAL A 30 -13.04 1.97 2.74
C VAL A 30 -13.68 2.21 4.12
N PRO A 31 -12.93 2.56 5.19
CA PRO A 31 -13.53 2.80 6.50
C PRO A 31 -14.43 4.03 6.47
N THR A 32 -14.11 5.03 5.64
CA THR A 32 -14.96 6.22 5.48
C THR A 32 -16.33 5.87 4.89
N LEU A 33 -16.35 5.06 3.82
CA LEU A 33 -17.59 4.58 3.20
C LEU A 33 -18.45 3.74 4.16
N ILE A 34 -17.82 2.90 4.98
CA ILE A 34 -18.53 2.03 5.93
C ILE A 34 -19.08 2.85 7.11
N VAL A 35 -18.26 3.70 7.73
CA VAL A 35 -18.61 4.39 8.99
C VAL A 35 -19.49 5.62 8.75
N PHE A 36 -19.17 6.46 7.76
CA PHE A 36 -19.90 7.71 7.54
C PHE A 36 -21.08 7.56 6.58
N TYR A 37 -20.98 6.64 5.62
CA TYR A 37 -21.99 6.46 4.57
C TYR A 37 -22.79 5.17 4.71
N GLY A 38 -22.44 4.29 5.66
CA GLY A 38 -23.17 3.04 5.89
C GLY A 38 -23.10 2.05 4.72
N VAL A 39 -22.12 2.19 3.83
CA VAL A 39 -21.95 1.30 2.67
C VAL A 39 -21.61 -0.10 3.16
N ASP A 40 -22.23 -1.11 2.54
CA ASP A 40 -21.93 -2.49 2.89
C ASP A 40 -20.46 -2.82 2.61
N VAL A 41 -19.87 -3.63 3.49
CA VAL A 41 -18.45 -3.98 3.44
C VAL A 41 -18.13 -4.79 2.19
N LYS A 42 -19.09 -5.60 1.70
CA LYS A 42 -18.93 -6.36 0.47
C LYS A 42 -18.83 -5.48 -0.77
N THR A 43 -19.35 -4.26 -0.69
CA THR A 43 -19.26 -3.26 -1.75
C THR A 43 -18.08 -2.31 -1.54
N ALA A 44 -17.83 -1.89 -0.30
CA ALA A 44 -16.79 -0.90 0.01
C ALA A 44 -15.37 -1.41 -0.27
N ILE A 45 -15.07 -2.68 0.07
CA ILE A 45 -13.72 -3.24 -0.10
C ILE A 45 -13.29 -3.29 -1.58
N PRO A 46 -14.09 -3.85 -2.52
CA PRO A 46 -13.74 -3.81 -3.95
C PRO A 46 -13.55 -2.40 -4.50
N ILE A 47 -14.37 -1.43 -4.06
CA ILE A 47 -14.22 -0.02 -4.44
C ILE A 47 -12.86 0.51 -3.97
N GLY A 48 -12.47 0.23 -2.73
CA GLY A 48 -11.16 0.61 -2.20
C GLY A 48 -10.00 0.05 -2.99
N VAL A 49 -10.07 -1.24 -3.38
CA VAL A 49 -9.05 -1.89 -4.21
C VAL A 49 -8.97 -1.23 -5.59
N ALA A 50 -10.11 -0.97 -6.24
CA ALA A 50 -10.13 -0.31 -7.54
C ALA A 50 -9.48 1.10 -7.48
N VAL A 51 -9.78 1.87 -6.44
CA VAL A 51 -9.16 3.18 -6.21
C VAL A 51 -7.66 3.04 -5.93
N ALA A 52 -7.26 2.07 -5.11
CA ALA A 52 -5.85 1.82 -4.83
C ALA A 52 -5.08 1.52 -6.12
N VAL A 53 -5.58 0.62 -6.97
CA VAL A 53 -4.99 0.30 -8.28
C VAL A 53 -4.86 1.55 -9.15
N ALA A 54 -5.93 2.33 -9.28
CA ALA A 54 -5.92 3.55 -10.09
C ALA A 54 -4.87 4.57 -9.59
N THR A 55 -4.81 4.81 -8.28
CA THR A 55 -3.83 5.73 -7.67
C THR A 55 -2.39 5.23 -7.81
N SER A 56 -2.17 3.92 -7.65
CA SER A 56 -0.84 3.32 -7.77
C SER A 56 -0.34 3.39 -9.21
N LEU A 57 -1.18 3.13 -10.21
CA LEU A 57 -0.81 3.28 -11.62
C LEU A 57 -0.42 4.72 -11.96
N ALA A 58 -1.21 5.70 -11.49
CA ALA A 58 -0.93 7.12 -11.68
C ALA A 58 0.41 7.53 -11.04
N ALA A 59 0.67 7.11 -9.80
CA ALA A 59 1.91 7.41 -9.10
C ALA A 59 3.13 6.71 -9.72
N THR A 60 2.96 5.45 -10.17
CA THR A 60 4.03 4.64 -10.75
C THR A 60 4.62 5.28 -11.99
N ARG A 61 3.79 5.85 -12.88
CA ARG A 61 4.28 6.55 -14.06
C ARG A 61 5.24 7.69 -13.70
N VAL A 62 4.84 8.54 -12.75
CA VAL A 62 5.65 9.68 -12.30
C VAL A 62 6.96 9.21 -11.66
N TYR A 63 6.91 8.16 -10.83
CA TYR A 63 8.12 7.65 -10.18
C TYR A 63 9.08 6.92 -11.15
N LEU A 64 8.55 6.26 -12.17
CA LEU A 64 9.35 5.67 -13.25
C LEU A 64 10.06 6.74 -14.07
N GLU A 65 9.35 7.81 -14.45
CA GLU A 65 9.93 8.95 -15.18
C GLU A 65 11.05 9.63 -14.35
N LYS A 66 10.92 9.66 -13.02
CA LYS A 66 11.96 10.16 -12.11
C LYS A 66 13.14 9.19 -11.87
N GLY A 67 13.08 7.96 -12.38
CA GLY A 67 14.15 6.97 -12.22
C GLY A 67 14.38 6.52 -10.76
N VAL A 68 13.40 6.71 -9.87
CA VAL A 68 13.50 6.35 -8.45
C VAL A 68 12.96 4.94 -8.13
N VAL A 69 12.40 4.26 -9.14
CA VAL A 69 11.75 2.95 -8.98
C VAL A 69 12.73 1.83 -9.32
N ASN A 70 12.91 0.88 -8.40
CA ASN A 70 13.54 -0.40 -8.70
C ASN A 70 12.50 -1.40 -9.22
N VAL A 71 12.39 -1.51 -10.54
CA VAL A 71 11.42 -2.39 -11.20
C VAL A 71 11.66 -3.87 -10.85
N LYS A 72 12.92 -4.29 -10.73
CA LYS A 72 13.28 -5.69 -10.42
C LYS A 72 12.79 -6.07 -9.02
N LEU A 73 12.99 -5.18 -8.04
CA LEU A 73 12.49 -5.36 -6.68
C LEU A 73 10.96 -5.32 -6.64
N GLY A 74 10.33 -4.39 -7.38
CA GLY A 74 8.88 -4.31 -7.49
C GLY A 74 8.25 -5.60 -8.01
N LEU A 75 8.77 -6.14 -9.11
CA LEU A 75 8.31 -7.41 -9.69
C LEU A 75 8.51 -8.59 -8.73
N LEU A 76 9.60 -8.60 -7.97
CA LEU A 76 9.84 -9.65 -6.98
C LEU A 76 8.80 -9.62 -5.85
N LEU A 77 8.41 -8.43 -5.40
CA LEU A 77 7.38 -8.23 -4.37
C LEU A 77 5.96 -8.49 -4.90
N GLU A 78 5.73 -8.29 -6.20
CA GLU A 78 4.42 -8.46 -6.83
C GLU A 78 3.95 -9.92 -6.82
N ILE A 79 4.87 -10.88 -6.96
CA ILE A 79 4.55 -12.33 -6.99
C ILE A 79 3.84 -12.78 -5.69
N PRO A 80 4.44 -12.65 -4.48
CA PRO A 80 3.77 -13.05 -3.25
C PRO A 80 2.55 -12.17 -2.94
N SER A 81 2.56 -10.89 -3.32
CA SER A 81 1.42 -9.98 -3.14
C SER A 81 0.20 -10.44 -3.94
N THR A 82 0.40 -10.79 -5.22
CA THR A 82 -0.65 -11.30 -6.10
C THR A 82 -1.19 -12.64 -5.61
N ALA A 83 -0.29 -13.57 -5.23
CA ALA A 83 -0.70 -14.86 -4.67
C ALA A 83 -1.54 -14.67 -3.40
N GLY A 84 -1.11 -13.80 -2.48
CA GLY A 84 -1.86 -13.45 -1.28
C GLY A 84 -3.21 -12.79 -1.57
N ALA A 85 -3.28 -11.91 -2.57
CA ALA A 85 -4.52 -11.26 -2.97
C ALA A 85 -5.53 -12.25 -3.57
N VAL A 86 -5.07 -13.19 -4.42
CA VAL A 86 -5.93 -14.24 -4.99
C VAL A 86 -6.45 -15.18 -3.90
N LEU A 87 -5.57 -15.66 -3.02
CA LEU A 87 -5.97 -16.51 -1.88
C LEU A 87 -6.94 -15.76 -0.96
N GLY A 88 -6.65 -14.50 -0.65
CA GLY A 88 -7.52 -13.64 0.14
C GLY A 88 -8.90 -13.44 -0.49
N SER A 89 -8.97 -13.26 -1.80
CA SER A 89 -10.24 -13.10 -2.55
C SER A 89 -11.09 -14.38 -2.54
N ILE A 90 -10.47 -15.56 -2.56
CA ILE A 90 -11.19 -16.84 -2.44
C ILE A 90 -11.77 -16.98 -1.03
N ILE A 91 -10.96 -16.73 0.00
CA ILE A 91 -11.38 -16.79 1.40
C ILE A 91 -12.48 -15.75 1.69
N TYR A 92 -12.36 -14.56 1.11
CA TYR A 92 -13.31 -13.46 1.28
C TYR A 92 -14.76 -13.84 0.94
N GLN A 93 -14.98 -14.71 -0.04
CA GLN A 93 -16.32 -15.09 -0.50
C GLN A 93 -17.10 -15.90 0.55
N VAL A 94 -16.40 -16.63 1.42
CA VAL A 94 -17.00 -17.53 2.43
C VAL A 94 -17.04 -16.92 3.83
N ILE A 95 -16.39 -15.78 4.06
CA ILE A 95 -16.36 -15.10 5.35
C ILE A 95 -17.64 -14.29 5.59
N GLU A 96 -18.17 -14.36 6.82
CA GLU A 96 -19.30 -13.54 7.25
C GLU A 96 -18.92 -12.05 7.34
N VAL A 97 -19.85 -11.16 6.96
CA VAL A 97 -19.65 -9.69 6.97
C VAL A 97 -19.20 -9.18 8.34
N LYS A 98 -19.70 -9.76 9.44
CA LYS A 98 -19.32 -9.36 10.81
C LYS A 98 -17.83 -9.63 11.08
N ILE A 99 -17.33 -10.79 10.66
CA ILE A 99 -15.92 -11.17 10.81
C ILE A 99 -15.05 -10.25 9.94
N LEU A 100 -15.49 -9.95 8.72
CA LEU A 100 -14.78 -9.05 7.80
C LEU A 100 -14.62 -7.64 8.37
N LYS A 101 -15.69 -7.08 9.00
CA LYS A 101 -15.61 -5.80 9.74
C LYS A 101 -14.58 -5.84 10.86
N LEU A 102 -14.56 -6.93 11.62
CA LEU A 102 -13.68 -7.10 12.77
C LEU A 102 -12.21 -7.24 12.34
N ILE A 103 -11.93 -8.03 11.31
CA ILE A 103 -10.60 -8.16 10.71
C ILE A 103 -10.12 -6.80 10.19
N MET A 104 -10.94 -6.09 9.43
CA MET A 104 -10.60 -4.77 8.90
C MET A 104 -10.28 -3.77 10.03
N GLY A 105 -11.16 -3.68 11.02
CA GLY A 105 -10.95 -2.79 12.17
C GLY A 105 -9.68 -3.12 12.95
N PHE A 106 -9.40 -4.41 13.15
CA PHE A 106 -8.18 -4.87 13.79
C PHE A 106 -6.93 -4.51 12.99
N VAL A 107 -6.89 -4.83 11.69
CA VAL A 107 -5.74 -4.56 10.82
C VAL A 107 -5.44 -3.06 10.75
N PHE A 108 -6.46 -2.21 10.55
CA PHE A 108 -6.26 -0.76 10.53
C PHE A 108 -5.80 -0.21 11.87
N SER A 109 -6.30 -0.75 12.99
CA SER A 109 -5.84 -0.36 14.32
C SER A 109 -4.36 -0.71 14.52
N VAL A 110 -3.95 -1.91 14.12
CA VAL A 110 -2.54 -2.35 14.20
C VAL A 110 -1.66 -1.45 13.34
N ILE A 111 -2.06 -1.16 12.09
CA ILE A 111 -1.29 -0.28 11.19
C ILE A 111 -1.19 1.13 11.78
N ALA A 112 -2.29 1.69 12.28
CA ALA A 112 -2.32 3.02 12.89
C ALA A 112 -1.39 3.09 14.12
N ILE A 113 -1.49 2.12 15.04
CA ILE A 113 -0.63 2.03 16.22
C ILE A 113 0.83 1.87 15.81
N TYR A 114 1.11 0.98 14.85
CA TYR A 114 2.46 0.79 14.34
C TYR A 114 3.03 2.08 13.76
N MET A 115 2.28 2.83 12.94
CA MET A 115 2.72 4.12 12.40
C MET A 115 3.00 5.15 13.50
N LEU A 116 2.15 5.23 14.52
CA LEU A 116 2.35 6.14 15.66
C LEU A 116 3.60 5.81 16.46
N LEU A 117 3.87 4.52 16.70
CA LEU A 117 5.02 4.05 17.47
C LEU A 117 6.32 4.02 16.66
N SER A 118 6.24 3.77 15.35
CA SER A 118 7.40 3.61 14.46
C SER A 118 7.95 4.92 13.92
N SER A 119 7.31 6.06 14.20
CA SER A 119 7.72 7.42 13.81
C SER A 119 9.16 7.83 14.26
N ARG A 120 9.86 6.98 15.02
CA ARG A 120 11.24 7.21 15.47
C ARG A 120 12.30 6.20 14.98
N LEU A 121 11.99 5.34 14.01
CA LEU A 121 12.96 4.34 13.54
C LEU A 121 14.02 4.95 12.62
N LYS A 122 15.14 5.33 13.26
CA LYS A 122 16.42 5.72 12.66
C LYS A 122 16.84 4.73 11.57
N HIS A 123 17.36 5.27 10.47
CA HIS A 123 17.93 4.54 9.33
C HIS A 123 19.14 3.70 9.79
N ARG A 124 18.91 2.52 10.38
CA ARG A 124 19.98 1.54 10.57
C ARG A 124 20.32 0.99 9.20
N SER A 125 21.51 1.32 8.70
CA SER A 125 22.14 0.63 7.57
C SER A 125 22.23 -0.86 7.92
N ARG A 126 21.25 -1.64 7.49
CA ARG A 126 21.27 -3.10 7.60
C ARG A 126 22.15 -3.66 6.49
N GLU A 127 22.85 -4.74 6.79
CA GLU A 127 23.66 -5.44 5.79
C GLU A 127 22.78 -6.06 4.70
N GLU A 128 23.37 -6.24 3.54
CA GLU A 128 22.70 -6.78 2.36
C GLU A 128 22.69 -8.31 2.43
N ASP A 129 21.50 -8.91 2.33
CA ASP A 129 21.32 -10.35 2.41
C ASP A 129 21.85 -11.06 1.16
N SER A 130 22.19 -12.35 1.30
CA SER A 130 22.72 -13.20 0.22
C SER A 130 21.84 -13.24 -1.04
N ILE A 131 20.51 -13.21 -0.87
CA ILE A 131 19.56 -13.19 -1.99
C ILE A 131 19.53 -11.83 -2.66
N ALA A 132 19.54 -10.74 -1.89
CA ALA A 132 19.60 -9.38 -2.43
C ALA A 132 20.88 -9.15 -3.25
N ARG A 133 22.01 -9.70 -2.79
CA ARG A 133 23.28 -9.67 -3.50
C ARG A 133 23.25 -10.52 -4.78
N LYS A 134 22.72 -11.74 -4.71
CA LYS A 134 22.62 -12.66 -5.87
C LYS A 134 21.70 -12.12 -6.97
N LEU A 135 20.64 -11.41 -6.57
CA LEU A 135 19.67 -10.81 -7.48
C LEU A 135 19.98 -9.34 -7.80
N GLU A 136 21.12 -8.79 -7.37
CA GLU A 136 21.52 -7.39 -7.62
C GLU A 136 20.37 -6.40 -7.35
N LEU A 137 19.71 -6.54 -6.20
CA LEU A 137 18.51 -5.76 -5.85
C LEU A 137 18.84 -4.39 -5.25
N SER A 138 20.08 -4.19 -4.76
CA SER A 138 20.54 -2.91 -4.22
C SER A 138 20.90 -1.94 -5.35
N GLY A 139 20.72 -0.64 -5.11
CA GLY A 139 20.94 0.37 -6.14
C GLY A 139 21.13 1.78 -5.61
N GLU A 140 21.10 2.74 -6.52
CA GLU A 140 21.15 4.17 -6.23
C GLU A 140 20.03 4.91 -6.95
N TYR A 141 19.46 5.92 -6.31
CA TYR A 141 18.53 6.84 -6.95
C TYR A 141 18.93 8.28 -6.66
N TYR A 142 18.52 9.22 -7.51
CA TYR A 142 18.73 10.64 -7.28
C TYR A 142 17.59 11.22 -6.44
N ASP A 143 17.92 11.76 -5.27
CA ASP A 143 16.95 12.43 -4.41
C ASP A 143 16.98 13.93 -4.71
N GLU A 144 15.92 14.44 -5.36
CA GLU A 144 15.76 15.85 -5.70
C GLU A 144 15.72 16.77 -4.45
N SER A 145 15.24 16.27 -3.31
CA SER A 145 15.15 17.04 -2.07
C SER A 145 16.51 17.19 -1.38
N LEU A 146 17.35 16.16 -1.49
CA LEU A 146 18.70 16.14 -0.93
C LEU A 146 19.79 16.59 -1.93
N GLY A 147 19.44 16.74 -3.20
CA GLY A 147 20.37 17.10 -4.29
C GLY A 147 21.50 16.11 -4.49
N LYS A 148 21.33 14.84 -4.08
CA LYS A 148 22.40 13.82 -4.10
C LYS A 148 21.87 12.44 -4.44
N LYS A 149 22.77 11.59 -4.94
CA LYS A 149 22.50 10.17 -5.12
C LYS A 149 22.47 9.45 -3.77
N VAL A 150 21.37 8.80 -3.46
CA VAL A 150 21.18 7.98 -2.25
C VAL A 150 21.35 6.52 -2.64
N LYS A 151 22.33 5.86 -2.03
CA LYS A 151 22.54 4.41 -2.15
C LYS A 151 21.69 3.69 -1.11
N TYR A 152 20.93 2.68 -1.53
CA TYR A 152 20.17 1.83 -0.63
C TYR A 152 20.64 0.38 -0.76
N LYS A 153 20.56 -0.35 0.36
CA LYS A 153 20.81 -1.78 0.43
C LYS A 153 19.50 -2.48 0.75
N VAL A 154 19.16 -3.50 -0.03
CA VAL A 154 17.97 -4.31 0.23
C VAL A 154 18.30 -5.32 1.33
N SER A 155 17.50 -5.35 2.37
CA SER A 155 17.57 -6.32 3.46
C SER A 155 16.19 -6.93 3.67
N HIS A 156 16.13 -8.18 4.15
CA HIS A 156 14.93 -9.01 4.29
C HIS A 156 14.22 -9.24 2.96
N SER A 157 14.93 -9.72 1.94
CA SER A 157 14.31 -10.06 0.65
C SER A 157 13.19 -11.11 0.86
N PRO A 158 12.04 -11.01 0.17
CA PRO A 158 10.84 -11.83 0.44
C PRO A 158 11.07 -13.34 0.31
N LEU A 159 12.07 -13.76 -0.48
CA LEU A 159 12.48 -15.18 -0.63
C LEU A 159 13.23 -15.74 0.59
N LEU A 160 13.63 -14.91 1.56
CA LEU A 160 14.36 -15.31 2.77
C LEU A 160 13.44 -15.50 3.98
N ILE A 161 12.14 -15.22 3.84
CA ILE A 161 11.10 -15.42 4.88
C ILE A 161 10.28 -16.70 4.61
N ALA A 162 10.75 -17.56 3.69
CA ALA A 162 10.18 -18.87 3.40
C ALA A 162 11.13 -19.98 3.88
#